data_AF-A0A3N5RAD1-F1
#
_entry.id   AF-A0A3N5RAD1-F1
#
_cell.length_a   1.000
_cell.length_b   1.000
_cell.length_c   1.000
_cell.angle_alpha   90.00
_cell.angle_beta   90.00
_cell.angle_gamma   90.00
#
_symmetry.space_group_name_H-M   'P 1'
#
loop_
_entity.id
_entity.type
_entity.pdbx_description
1 polymer ?
#
loop_
_entity_poly.entity_id
_entity_poly.type
_entity_poly.pdbx_seq_one_letter_code
_entity_poly.pdbx_strand_id
1 'polypeptide(L)'
;MVSTELSVLLTILPFFGYGLGLNISSGQGSGADERKPAEIITNIRSLLNQTIVEYQNKNFSGASALVEEAYLENYEFIEAPLAEQNETLMEETEVLLREQLRDLVKNDSTETDVQVLVEKINSSLYQADLLLANETTKN
;
A
#
# COMPACT_ATOMS: atom_id res chain seq x y z
N MET A 1 -18.47 -62.46 -5.22
CA MET A 1 -19.39 -61.31 -5.36
C MET A 1 -18.92 -60.25 -4.37
N VAL A 2 -18.42 -59.14 -4.94
CA VAL A 2 -18.17 -57.80 -4.38
C VAL A 2 -17.38 -57.66 -3.08
N SER A 3 -16.10 -57.27 -3.23
CA SER A 3 -15.35 -56.48 -2.24
C SER A 3 -15.97 -55.11 -2.09
N THR A 4 -16.16 -54.65 -0.86
CA THR A 4 -16.57 -53.28 -0.56
C THR A 4 -15.34 -52.49 -0.13
N GLU A 5 -14.77 -51.72 -1.06
CA GLU A 5 -13.72 -50.73 -0.77
C GLU A 5 -14.37 -49.52 -0.06
N LEU A 6 -13.91 -49.21 1.14
CA LEU A 6 -14.35 -48.08 1.95
C LEU A 6 -13.49 -46.85 1.59
N SER A 7 -14.02 -45.97 0.74
CA SER A 7 -13.33 -44.73 0.38
C SER A 7 -13.62 -43.65 1.44
N VAL A 8 -12.62 -43.29 2.26
CA VAL A 8 -12.70 -42.15 3.18
C VAL A 8 -12.20 -40.90 2.46
N LEU A 9 -13.07 -39.92 2.29
CA LEU A 9 -12.78 -38.62 1.69
C LEU A 9 -12.19 -37.69 2.78
N LEU A 10 -10.90 -37.35 2.70
CA LEU A 10 -10.25 -36.41 3.62
C LEU A 10 -10.40 -34.98 3.08
N THR A 11 -11.32 -34.19 3.64
CA THR A 11 -11.43 -32.76 3.35
C THR A 11 -10.41 -31.98 4.18
N ILE A 12 -9.45 -31.34 3.53
CA ILE A 12 -8.49 -30.42 4.16
C ILE A 12 -9.17 -29.05 4.29
N LEU A 13 -9.36 -28.58 5.53
CA LEU A 13 -9.73 -27.21 5.87
C LEU A 13 -8.47 -26.34 5.96
N PRO A 14 -8.44 -25.10 5.41
CA PRO A 14 -7.35 -24.17 5.69
C PRO A 14 -7.43 -23.70 7.14
N PHE A 15 -6.36 -23.97 7.88
CA PHE A 15 -6.17 -23.60 9.28
C PHE A 15 -6.09 -22.08 9.45
N PHE A 16 -6.98 -21.53 10.29
CA PHE A 16 -6.80 -20.22 10.92
C PHE A 16 -5.62 -20.29 11.92
N GLY A 17 -4.77 -19.27 11.88
CA GLY A 17 -3.51 -19.20 12.60
C GLY A 17 -3.65 -19.12 14.12
N TYR A 18 -2.94 -20.02 14.80
CA TYR A 18 -2.32 -19.77 16.10
C TYR A 18 -0.97 -20.49 16.12
N GLY A 19 0.12 -19.72 16.18
CA GLY A 19 1.47 -20.23 16.30
C GLY A 19 2.24 -19.45 17.35
N LEU A 20 2.20 -19.91 18.60
CA LEU A 20 3.17 -19.56 19.63
C LEU A 20 4.41 -20.46 19.49
N GLY A 21 5.57 -19.83 19.30
CA GLY A 21 6.88 -20.30 19.78
C GLY A 21 7.77 -21.05 18.78
N LEU A 22 8.82 -20.40 18.28
CA LEU A 22 10.25 -20.62 18.65
C LEU A 22 11.20 -19.96 17.63
N ASN A 23 12.31 -19.42 18.17
CA ASN A 23 13.37 -18.65 17.50
C ASN A 23 13.92 -19.27 16.21
N ILE A 24 13.88 -18.48 15.11
CA ILE A 24 14.86 -18.56 14.03
C ILE A 24 15.52 -17.19 13.90
N SER A 25 16.81 -17.16 14.22
CA SER A 25 17.75 -16.12 13.87
C SER A 25 18.04 -16.22 12.37
N SER A 26 17.69 -15.17 11.63
CA SER A 26 18.46 -14.60 10.51
C SER A 26 17.52 -13.67 9.75
N GLY A 27 17.91 -12.41 9.60
CA GLY A 27 17.07 -11.33 9.11
C GLY A 27 16.34 -11.65 7.80
N GLN A 28 15.09 -11.20 7.75
CA GLN A 28 14.47 -10.81 6.50
C GLN A 28 13.93 -9.39 6.71
N GLY A 29 14.85 -8.47 6.97
CA GLY A 29 14.67 -7.08 6.57
C GLY A 29 14.99 -6.98 5.08
N SER A 30 14.13 -6.26 4.36
CA SER A 30 14.31 -5.80 2.98
C SER A 30 14.73 -6.86 1.97
N GLY A 31 13.77 -7.64 1.49
CA GLY A 31 13.72 -7.80 0.04
C GLY A 31 13.50 -6.40 -0.52
N ALA A 32 14.55 -5.81 -1.09
CA ALA A 32 14.38 -4.56 -1.83
C ALA A 32 13.30 -4.84 -2.85
N ASP A 33 12.19 -4.12 -2.76
CA ASP A 33 11.15 -4.21 -3.75
C ASP A 33 11.78 -3.85 -5.10
N GLU A 34 11.88 -4.83 -5.99
CA GLU A 34 12.53 -4.67 -7.29
C GLU A 34 11.70 -3.79 -8.25
N ARG A 35 10.48 -3.39 -7.85
CA ARG A 35 9.64 -2.47 -8.61
C ARG A 35 10.34 -1.13 -8.77
N LYS A 36 10.26 -0.59 -9.98
CA LYS A 36 10.80 0.74 -10.27
C LYS A 36 9.96 1.81 -9.56
N PRO A 37 10.56 2.94 -9.12
CA PRO A 37 9.81 4.01 -8.49
C PRO A 37 8.60 4.51 -9.30
N ALA A 38 8.73 4.59 -10.64
CA ALA A 38 7.62 4.97 -11.51
C ALA A 38 6.44 3.97 -11.49
N GLU A 39 6.73 2.67 -11.34
CA GLU A 39 5.71 1.62 -11.22
C GLU A 39 5.01 1.71 -9.86
N ILE A 40 5.77 1.95 -8.78
CA ILE A 40 5.26 2.16 -7.43
C ILE A 40 4.34 3.39 -7.40
N ILE A 41 4.80 4.54 -7.92
CA ILE A 41 4.00 5.78 -7.98
C ILE A 41 2.71 5.58 -8.79
N THR A 42 2.78 4.84 -9.91
CA THR A 42 1.59 4.51 -10.70
C THR A 42 0.60 3.67 -9.90
N ASN A 43 1.09 2.70 -9.11
CA ASN A 43 0.24 1.90 -8.25
C ASN A 43 -0.42 2.72 -7.14
N ILE A 44 0.34 3.61 -6.49
CA ILE A 44 -0.20 4.52 -5.47
C ILE A 44 -1.36 5.35 -6.05
N ARG A 45 -1.17 5.98 -7.22
CA ARG A 45 -2.24 6.75 -7.88
C ARG A 45 -3.49 5.92 -8.17
N SER A 46 -3.30 4.66 -8.58
CA SER A 46 -4.42 3.73 -8.80
C SER A 46 -5.18 3.45 -7.50
N LEU A 47 -4.47 3.17 -6.41
CA LEU A 47 -5.06 2.92 -5.09
C LEU A 47 -5.81 4.16 -4.58
N LEU A 48 -5.25 5.36 -4.74
CA LEU A 48 -5.92 6.62 -4.37
C LEU A 48 -7.22 6.86 -5.14
N ASN A 49 -7.26 6.52 -6.42
CA ASN A 49 -8.51 6.60 -7.20
C ASN A 49 -9.55 5.58 -6.68
N GLN A 50 -9.13 4.37 -6.33
CA GLN A 50 -10.01 3.37 -5.73
C GLN A 50 -10.51 3.80 -4.34
N THR A 51 -9.66 4.46 -3.54
CA THR A 51 -10.04 5.03 -2.23
C THR A 51 -11.22 6.00 -2.38
N ILE A 52 -11.22 6.86 -3.40
CA ILE A 52 -12.35 7.77 -3.66
C ILE A 52 -13.62 6.97 -3.96
N VAL A 53 -13.53 5.94 -4.79
CA VAL A 53 -14.69 5.09 -5.16
C VAL A 53 -15.25 4.37 -3.94
N GLU A 54 -14.42 3.74 -3.13
CA GLU A 54 -14.86 3.05 -1.91
C GLU A 54 -15.48 4.02 -0.89
N TYR A 55 -14.89 5.21 -0.75
CA TYR A 55 -15.43 6.24 0.14
C TYR A 55 -16.81 6.73 -0.30
N GLN A 56 -17.00 6.96 -1.60
CA GLN A 56 -18.31 7.33 -2.19
C GLN A 56 -19.36 6.24 -1.97
N ASN A 57 -18.96 4.97 -2.01
CA ASN A 57 -19.81 3.83 -1.70
C ASN A 57 -20.08 3.63 -0.20
N LYS A 58 -19.60 4.54 0.66
CA LYS A 58 -19.65 4.45 2.13
C LYS A 58 -18.93 3.21 2.68
N ASN A 59 -18.02 2.62 1.91
CA ASN A 59 -17.14 1.55 2.36
C ASN A 59 -15.86 2.13 2.97
N PHE A 60 -15.99 2.73 4.16
CA PHE A 60 -14.87 3.38 4.85
C PHE A 60 -13.75 2.41 5.23
N SER A 61 -14.09 1.15 5.54
CA SER A 61 -13.07 0.13 5.81
C SER A 61 -12.26 -0.21 4.57
N GLY A 62 -12.91 -0.31 3.40
CA GLY A 62 -12.23 -0.52 2.12
C GLY A 62 -11.35 0.67 1.75
N ALA A 63 -11.87 1.89 1.85
CA ALA A 63 -11.10 3.11 1.62
C ALA A 63 -9.87 3.20 2.55
N SER A 64 -10.03 2.89 3.84
CA SER A 64 -8.91 2.88 4.78
C SER A 64 -7.86 1.82 4.44
N ALA A 65 -8.27 0.63 4.00
CA ALA A 65 -7.32 -0.43 3.62
C ALA A 65 -6.50 -0.04 2.38
N LEU A 66 -7.14 0.59 1.39
CA LEU A 66 -6.46 1.08 0.18
C LEU A 66 -5.44 2.18 0.48
N VAL A 67 -5.75 3.10 1.41
CA VAL A 67 -4.78 4.13 1.85
C VAL A 67 -3.60 3.52 2.60
N GLU A 68 -3.86 2.51 3.44
CA GLU A 68 -2.81 1.79 4.17
C GLU A 68 -1.89 1.01 3.20
N GLU A 69 -2.45 0.35 2.19
CA GLU A 69 -1.69 -0.31 1.12
C GLU A 69 -0.89 0.69 0.28
N ALA A 70 -1.48 1.84 -0.07
CA ALA A 70 -0.80 2.90 -0.80
C ALA A 70 0.42 3.44 -0.05
N TYR A 71 0.42 3.38 1.28
CA TYR A 71 1.55 3.77 2.10
C TYR A 71 2.54 2.62 2.36
N LEU A 72 2.12 1.60 3.13
CA LEU A 72 3.01 0.53 3.63
C LEU A 72 3.56 -0.35 2.51
N GLU A 73 2.72 -0.71 1.55
CA GLU A 73 3.11 -1.63 0.48
C GLU A 73 3.65 -0.89 -0.74
N ASN A 74 3.74 0.44 -0.70
CA ASN A 74 4.16 1.24 -1.85
C ASN A 74 5.01 2.44 -1.47
N TYR A 75 4.44 3.51 -0.91
CA TYR A 75 5.17 4.77 -0.70
C TYR A 75 6.45 4.61 0.14
N GLU A 76 6.43 3.76 1.17
CA GLU A 76 7.60 3.48 2.02
C GLU A 76 8.84 3.02 1.20
N PHE A 77 8.63 2.31 0.09
CA PHE A 77 9.71 1.82 -0.77
C PHE A 77 10.39 2.90 -1.60
N ILE A 78 9.78 4.08 -1.75
CA ILE A 78 10.37 5.21 -2.48
C ILE A 78 10.82 6.35 -1.57
N GLU A 79 10.58 6.28 -0.25
CA GLU A 79 10.95 7.35 0.69
C GLU A 79 12.45 7.62 0.68
N ALA A 80 13.29 6.59 0.86
CA ALA A 80 14.74 6.76 0.90
C ALA A 80 15.30 7.42 -0.38
N PRO A 81 15.07 6.87 -1.60
CA PRO A 81 15.56 7.50 -2.82
C PRO A 81 14.92 8.87 -3.08
N LEU A 82 13.68 9.12 -2.63
CA LEU A 82 13.07 10.45 -2.75
C LEU A 82 13.70 11.46 -1.78
N ALA A 83 14.02 11.06 -0.56
CA ALA A 83 14.65 11.91 0.44
C ALA A 83 16.05 12.36 0.02
N GLU A 84 16.80 11.48 -0.66
CA GLU A 84 18.09 11.83 -1.27
C GLU A 84 17.97 12.97 -2.30
N GLN A 85 16.83 13.08 -2.98
CA GLN A 85 16.56 14.13 -3.97
C GLN A 85 15.90 15.37 -3.34
N ASN A 86 14.94 15.15 -2.44
CA ASN A 86 14.13 16.19 -1.81
C ASN A 86 13.41 15.64 -0.54
N GLU A 87 14.09 15.73 0.60
CA GLU A 87 13.58 15.32 1.92
C GLU A 87 12.26 15.99 2.30
N THR A 88 12.11 17.30 2.06
CA THR A 88 10.86 18.01 2.38
C THR A 88 9.67 17.46 1.59
N LEU A 89 9.83 17.21 0.28
CA LEU A 89 8.77 16.61 -0.52
C LEU A 89 8.42 15.21 -0.03
N MET A 90 9.40 14.43 0.39
CA MET A 90 9.21 13.09 0.94
C MET A 90 8.35 13.16 2.23
N GLU A 91 8.77 13.95 3.21
CA GLU A 91 8.08 14.05 4.51
C GLU A 91 6.68 14.64 4.37
N GLU A 92 6.51 15.70 3.57
CA GLU A 92 5.20 16.30 3.36
C GLU A 92 4.23 15.31 2.71
N THR A 93 4.70 14.50 1.77
CA THR A 93 3.86 13.49 1.11
C THR A 93 3.53 12.34 2.04
N GLU A 94 4.47 11.90 2.89
CA GLU A 94 4.22 10.92 3.96
C GLU A 94 3.08 11.42 4.86
N VAL A 95 3.20 12.63 5.40
CA VAL A 95 2.18 13.19 6.32
C VAL A 95 0.81 13.27 5.64
N LEU A 96 0.75 13.68 4.37
CA LEU A 96 -0.53 13.75 3.64
C LEU A 96 -1.15 12.36 3.46
N LEU A 97 -0.36 11.36 3.09
CA LEU A 97 -0.84 10.02 2.75
C LEU A 97 -1.10 9.16 4.00
N ARG A 98 -0.08 9.01 4.84
CA ARG A 98 -0.06 8.12 6.02
C ARG A 98 -0.95 8.62 7.14
N GLU A 99 -0.96 9.93 7.40
CA GLU A 99 -1.67 10.52 8.53
C GLU A 99 -3.00 11.14 8.07
N GLN A 100 -2.92 12.21 7.27
CA GLN A 100 -4.10 13.04 6.99
C GLN A 100 -5.15 12.28 6.18
N LEU A 101 -4.78 11.63 5.07
CA LEU A 101 -5.75 10.91 4.24
C LEU A 101 -6.32 9.70 4.98
N ARG A 102 -5.47 8.95 5.68
CA ARG A 102 -5.87 7.80 6.49
C ARG A 102 -6.90 8.19 7.56
N ASP A 103 -6.69 9.30 8.26
CA ASP A 103 -7.63 9.77 9.28
C ASP A 103 -8.92 10.28 8.63
N LEU A 104 -8.82 10.96 7.49
CA LEU A 104 -9.97 11.51 6.79
C LEU A 104 -10.90 10.43 6.24
N VAL A 105 -10.36 9.33 5.70
CA VAL A 105 -11.20 8.23 5.18
C VAL A 105 -11.82 7.35 6.27
N LYS A 106 -11.29 7.40 7.50
CA LYS A 106 -11.86 6.70 8.68
C LYS A 106 -12.99 7.46 9.34
N ASN A 107 -12.99 8.78 9.18
CA ASN A 107 -14.02 9.66 9.70
C ASN A 107 -15.09 9.90 8.61
N ASP A 108 -16.33 10.17 9.02
CA ASP A 108 -17.42 10.57 8.10
C ASP A 108 -17.23 12.03 7.64
N SER A 109 -16.06 12.31 7.07
CA SER A 109 -15.66 13.54 6.40
C SER A 109 -16.46 13.74 5.09
N THR A 110 -16.31 14.91 4.47
CA THR A 110 -16.99 15.15 3.20
C THR A 110 -16.22 14.50 2.05
N GLU A 111 -16.95 14.02 1.03
CA GLU A 111 -16.35 13.46 -0.19
C GLU A 111 -15.44 14.49 -0.89
N THR A 112 -15.76 15.78 -0.79
CA THR A 112 -14.93 16.88 -1.29
C THR A 112 -13.57 16.93 -0.59
N ASP A 113 -13.54 16.77 0.73
CA ASP A 113 -12.28 16.83 1.47
C ASP A 113 -11.35 15.66 1.10
N VAL A 114 -11.91 14.46 0.90
CA VAL A 114 -11.14 13.30 0.39
C VAL A 114 -10.54 13.61 -0.97
N GLN A 115 -11.34 14.11 -1.91
CA GLN A 115 -10.89 14.40 -3.28
C GLN A 115 -9.80 15.48 -3.31
N VAL A 116 -9.96 16.55 -2.53
CA VAL A 116 -8.96 17.62 -2.44
C VAL A 116 -7.63 17.10 -1.91
N LEU A 117 -7.66 16.26 -0.88
CA LEU A 117 -6.45 15.70 -0.30
C LEU A 117 -5.76 14.70 -1.24
N VAL A 118 -6.54 13.85 -1.93
CA VAL A 118 -6.02 12.93 -2.97
C VAL A 118 -5.36 13.71 -4.10
N GLU A 119 -5.96 14.80 -4.58
CA GLU A 119 -5.36 15.64 -5.63
C GLU A 119 -4.04 16.26 -5.18
N LYS A 120 -3.96 16.72 -3.92
CA LYS A 120 -2.72 17.24 -3.35
C LYS A 120 -1.63 16.16 -3.32
N ILE A 121 -1.96 14.94 -2.90
CA ILE A 121 -1.04 13.81 -2.91
C ILE A 121 -0.59 13.47 -4.34
N ASN A 122 -1.51 13.43 -5.31
CA ASN A 122 -1.19 13.18 -6.71
C ASN A 122 -0.21 14.21 -7.30
N SER A 123 -0.37 15.48 -6.92
CA SER A 123 0.58 16.55 -7.29
C SER A 123 1.96 16.31 -6.69
N SER A 124 2.07 15.91 -5.42
CA SER A 124 3.36 15.57 -4.81
C SER A 124 3.99 14.34 -5.46
N LEU A 125 3.21 13.29 -5.73
CA LEU A 125 3.65 12.10 -6.43
C LEU A 125 4.14 12.41 -7.86
N TYR A 126 3.57 13.43 -8.52
CA TYR A 126 4.08 13.91 -9.80
C TYR A 126 5.46 14.54 -9.69
N GLN A 127 5.71 15.33 -8.64
CA GLN A 127 7.06 15.86 -8.41
C GLN A 127 8.05 14.74 -8.05
N ALA A 128 7.64 13.76 -7.26
CA ALA A 128 8.46 12.60 -6.92
C ALA A 128 8.87 11.80 -8.18
N ASP A 129 7.92 11.56 -9.08
CA ASP A 129 8.15 10.84 -10.35
C ASP A 129 9.22 11.54 -11.20
N LEU A 130 9.14 12.88 -11.32
CA LEU A 130 10.13 13.68 -12.06
C LEU A 130 11.54 13.61 -11.46
N LEU A 131 11.66 13.64 -10.13
CA LEU A 131 12.95 13.57 -9.45
C LEU A 131 13.58 12.19 -9.57
N LEU A 132 12.79 11.13 -9.37
CA LEU A 132 13.25 9.75 -9.38
C LEU A 132 13.54 9.22 -10.80
N ALA A 133 12.83 9.73 -11.82
CA ALA A 133 13.16 9.45 -13.21
C ALA A 133 14.56 9.96 -13.59
N ASN A 134 14.96 11.13 -13.08
CA ASN A 134 16.26 11.73 -13.40
C ASN A 134 17.44 10.93 -12.81
N GLU A 135 17.27 10.29 -11.66
CA GLU A 135 18.31 9.44 -11.06
C GLU A 135 18.64 8.21 -11.92
N THR A 136 17.63 7.59 -12.55
CA THR A 136 17.88 6.43 -13.43
C THR A 136 18.70 6.74 -14.68
N THR A 137 18.93 8.02 -15.00
CA THR A 137 19.69 8.45 -16.20
C THR A 137 21.15 8.83 -15.93
N LYS A 138 21.60 8.88 -14.66
CA LYS A 138 22.96 9.33 -14.28
C LYS A 138 24.01 8.21 -14.15
N ASN A 139 23.66 6.95 -14.42
CA ASN A 139 24.54 5.78 -14.28
C ASN A 139 25.16 5.33 -15.59
#